data_AF-A0A126Z000-F1
#
_entry.id   AF-A0A126Z000-F1
#
_cell.length_a   1.000
_cell.length_b   1.000
_cell.length_c   1.000
_cell.angle_alpha   90.00
_cell.angle_beta   90.00
_cell.angle_gamma   90.00
#
_symmetry.space_group_name_H-M   'P 1'
#
loop_
_entity.id
_entity.type
_entity.pdbx_description
1 polymer ?
#
loop_
_entity_poly.entity_id
_entity_poly.type
_entity_poly.pdbx_seq_one_letter_code
_entity_poly.pdbx_strand_id
1 'polypeptide(L)'
;MTLWTTLITVAVGAFLGSGAAFAANLIAERISDRRREAAALDELVHEIHFRRALRRIEPRLSPRADVLDPEYEKARHSAATLRGEIRRARRRLGTGSKAMHDLDVMTMACNTFLDAAESDPAGYELQLMQLQWRLAGAVHSIAARSPRIGDLEPGEAGLSPPQATARCPRPSPIPTCSARPGGRGRPGPSSSLRA
;
A
#
# COMPACT_ATOMS: atom_id res chain seq x y z
N MET A 1 30.05 -52.70 18.13
CA MET A 1 28.72 -52.05 18.27
C MET A 1 28.71 -50.54 17.98
N THR A 2 29.83 -49.91 17.60
CA THR A 2 29.96 -48.46 17.42
C THR A 2 29.51 -47.92 16.05
N LEU A 3 29.62 -48.72 14.98
CA LEU A 3 29.23 -48.29 13.62
C LEU A 3 27.73 -48.02 13.47
N TRP A 4 26.90 -48.88 14.06
CA TRP A 4 25.44 -48.76 13.96
C TRP A 4 24.92 -47.51 14.68
N THR A 5 25.46 -47.20 15.86
CA THR A 5 25.09 -46.00 16.61
C THR A 5 25.54 -44.72 15.91
N THR A 6 26.73 -44.68 15.30
CA THR A 6 27.17 -43.52 14.51
C THR A 6 26.25 -43.27 13.30
N LEU A 7 25.84 -44.33 12.60
CA LEU A 7 24.91 -44.23 11.46
C LEU A 7 23.54 -43.67 11.88
N ILE A 8 22.95 -44.16 12.98
CA ILE A 8 21.68 -43.60 13.48
C ILE A 8 21.85 -42.11 13.79
N THR A 9 22.89 -41.73 14.53
CA THR A 9 23.06 -40.35 14.98
C THR A 9 23.23 -39.38 13.81
N VAL A 10 24.00 -39.78 12.79
CA VAL A 10 24.16 -38.97 11.57
C VAL A 10 22.85 -38.88 10.79
N ALA A 11 22.12 -40.00 10.64
CA ALA A 11 20.84 -40.01 9.95
C ALA A 11 19.80 -39.12 10.66
N VAL A 12 19.65 -39.26 11.99
CA VAL A 12 18.75 -38.44 12.81
C VAL A 12 19.15 -36.96 12.73
N GLY A 13 20.43 -36.65 12.82
CA GLY A 13 20.94 -35.28 12.67
C GLY A 13 20.62 -34.67 11.30
N ALA A 14 20.77 -35.45 10.22
CA ALA A 14 20.45 -35.01 8.87
C ALA A 14 18.93 -34.79 8.66
N PHE A 15 18.09 -35.67 9.21
CA PHE A 15 16.63 -35.51 9.15
C PHE A 15 16.16 -34.29 9.97
N LEU A 16 16.71 -34.08 11.17
CA LEU A 16 16.43 -32.89 11.97
C LEU A 16 16.89 -31.61 11.26
N GLY A 17 18.07 -31.62 10.66
CA GLY A 17 18.60 -30.48 9.91
C GLY A 17 17.74 -30.11 8.71
N SER A 18 17.37 -31.09 7.88
CA SER A 18 16.50 -30.87 6.71
C SER A 18 15.09 -30.44 7.11
N GLY A 19 14.51 -31.04 8.16
CA GLY A 19 13.22 -30.63 8.70
C GLY A 19 13.21 -29.19 9.22
N ALA A 20 14.25 -28.78 9.95
CA ALA A 20 14.39 -27.40 10.43
C ALA A 20 14.56 -26.41 9.28
N ALA A 21 15.35 -26.74 8.25
CA ALA A 21 15.53 -25.89 7.07
C ALA A 21 14.21 -25.72 6.30
N PHE A 22 13.45 -26.80 6.11
CA PHE A 22 12.14 -26.75 5.46
C PHE A 22 11.15 -25.89 6.24
N ALA A 23 11.08 -26.07 7.57
CA ALA A 23 10.23 -25.26 8.44
C ALA A 23 10.62 -23.77 8.39
N ALA A 24 11.91 -23.45 8.40
CA ALA A 24 12.40 -22.09 8.28
C ALA A 24 12.00 -21.47 6.94
N ASN A 25 12.08 -22.23 5.84
CA ASN A 25 11.68 -21.76 4.52
C ASN A 25 10.17 -21.45 4.46
N LEU A 26 9.31 -22.35 4.98
CA LEU A 26 7.87 -22.12 5.04
C LEU A 26 7.49 -20.89 5.88
N ILE A 27 8.18 -20.67 6.99
CA ILE A 27 7.95 -19.50 7.86
C ILE A 27 8.40 -18.22 7.13
N ALA A 28 9.57 -18.25 6.48
CA ALA A 28 10.09 -17.12 5.72
C ALA A 28 9.15 -16.74 4.57
N GLU A 29 8.64 -17.72 3.82
CA GLU A 29 7.65 -17.52 2.75
C GLU A 29 6.39 -16.85 3.30
N ARG A 30 5.79 -17.40 4.36
CA ARG A 30 4.59 -16.81 4.99
C ARG A 30 4.80 -15.38 5.50
N ILE A 31 5.97 -15.07 6.06
CA ILE A 31 6.28 -13.71 6.52
C ILE A 31 6.43 -12.78 5.31
N SER A 32 7.07 -13.25 4.24
CA SER A 32 7.26 -12.48 3.01
C SER A 32 5.93 -12.15 2.34
N ASP A 33 5.01 -13.11 2.27
CA ASP A 33 3.68 -12.92 1.69
C ASP A 33 2.88 -11.92 2.50
N ARG A 34 2.88 -12.03 3.83
CA ARG A 34 2.22 -11.04 4.71
C ARG A 34 2.79 -9.63 4.55
N ARG A 35 4.10 -9.49 4.29
CA ARG A 35 4.72 -8.18 4.03
C ARG A 35 4.31 -7.62 2.68
N ARG A 36 4.25 -8.44 1.64
CA ARG A 36 3.78 -8.05 0.30
C ARG A 36 2.31 -7.64 0.32
N GLU A 37 1.46 -8.39 1.03
CA GLU A 37 0.06 -8.04 1.23
C GLU A 37 -0.09 -6.70 1.95
N ALA A 38 0.61 -6.52 3.07
CA ALA A 38 0.56 -5.27 3.82
C ALA A 38 1.02 -4.07 2.97
N ALA A 39 2.10 -4.22 2.20
CA ALA A 39 2.58 -3.17 1.30
C ALA A 39 1.59 -2.83 0.19
N ALA A 40 0.93 -3.84 -0.42
CA ALA A 40 -0.07 -3.62 -1.44
C ALA A 40 -1.33 -2.92 -0.89
N LEU A 41 -1.72 -3.23 0.35
CA LEU A 41 -2.85 -2.58 1.01
C LEU A 41 -2.50 -1.15 1.45
N ASP A 42 -1.28 -0.92 1.95
CA ASP A 42 -0.79 0.41 2.32
C ASP A 42 -0.73 1.33 1.09
N GLU A 43 -0.19 0.85 -0.04
CA GLU A 43 -0.20 1.56 -1.33
C GLU A 43 -1.63 1.92 -1.76
N LEU A 44 -2.58 0.99 -1.64
CA LEU A 44 -3.99 1.24 -1.96
C LEU A 44 -4.61 2.30 -1.05
N VAL A 45 -4.40 2.20 0.28
CA VAL A 45 -4.93 3.17 1.25
C VAL A 45 -4.36 4.56 0.99
N HIS A 46 -3.06 4.64 0.67
CA HIS A 46 -2.40 5.89 0.30
C HIS A 46 -3.03 6.47 -0.98
N GLU A 47 -3.19 5.68 -2.02
CA GLU A 47 -3.82 6.10 -3.28
C GLU A 47 -5.26 6.60 -3.07
N ILE A 48 -6.03 5.95 -2.18
CA ILE A 48 -7.38 6.41 -1.80
C ILE A 48 -7.29 7.74 -1.04
N HIS A 49 -6.35 7.88 -0.11
CA HIS A 49 -6.17 9.08 0.72
C HIS A 49 -5.82 10.33 -0.11
N PHE A 50 -4.94 10.19 -1.12
CA PHE A 50 -4.48 11.30 -1.95
C PHE A 50 -5.43 11.67 -3.10
N ARG A 51 -6.51 10.93 -3.32
CA ARG A 51 -7.48 11.23 -4.39
C ARG A 51 -8.32 12.45 -4.06
N ARG A 52 -7.95 13.57 -4.69
CA ARG A 52 -8.66 14.86 -4.63
C ARG A 52 -10.16 14.77 -4.98
N ALA A 53 -10.57 13.81 -5.82
CA ALA A 53 -11.97 13.59 -6.19
C ALA A 53 -12.83 13.07 -5.03
N LEU A 54 -12.22 12.52 -3.98
CA LEU A 54 -12.92 12.09 -2.76
C LEU A 54 -12.87 13.16 -1.66
N ARG A 55 -12.49 14.39 -2.00
CA ARG A 55 -12.53 15.49 -1.03
C ARG A 55 -13.98 15.68 -0.59
N ARG A 56 -14.17 15.90 0.71
CA ARG A 56 -15.49 16.18 1.29
C ARG A 56 -16.10 17.40 0.59
N ILE A 57 -17.20 17.18 -0.14
CA ILE A 57 -17.97 18.20 -0.85
C ILE A 57 -19.30 18.36 -0.12
N GLU A 58 -19.78 19.60 0.02
CA GLU A 58 -21.16 19.86 0.42
C GLU A 58 -22.08 19.49 -0.74
N PRO A 59 -22.97 18.49 -0.60
CA PRO A 59 -23.75 18.00 -1.72
C PRO A 59 -24.71 19.08 -2.23
N ARG A 60 -24.58 19.41 -3.50
CA ARG A 60 -25.44 20.31 -4.26
C ARG A 60 -26.09 19.54 -5.40
N LEU A 61 -27.35 19.85 -5.63
CA LEU A 61 -28.05 19.35 -6.82
C LEU A 61 -27.60 20.22 -8.00
N SER A 62 -27.03 19.58 -9.01
CA SER A 62 -26.62 20.24 -10.26
C SER A 62 -27.53 19.75 -11.39
N PRO A 63 -28.56 20.54 -11.77
CA PRO A 63 -29.43 20.16 -12.88
C PRO A 63 -28.62 20.08 -14.18
N ARG A 64 -28.65 18.93 -14.86
CA ARG A 64 -27.84 18.62 -16.07
C ARG A 64 -26.33 18.55 -15.83
N ALA A 65 -25.91 17.88 -14.75
CA ALA A 65 -24.50 17.65 -14.43
C ALA A 65 -23.73 16.96 -15.57
N ASP A 66 -24.39 16.07 -16.32
CA ASP A 66 -23.82 15.35 -17.47
C ASP A 66 -23.34 16.25 -18.62
N VAL A 67 -24.00 17.40 -18.81
CA VAL A 67 -23.66 18.35 -19.90
C VAL A 67 -22.87 19.55 -19.39
N LEU A 68 -23.19 20.03 -18.18
CA LEU A 68 -22.71 21.33 -17.69
C LEU A 68 -21.56 21.21 -16.69
N ASP A 69 -21.41 20.07 -16.03
CA ASP A 69 -20.48 19.94 -14.91
C ASP A 69 -19.24 19.10 -15.28
N PRO A 70 -18.07 19.72 -15.48
CA PRO A 70 -16.84 18.98 -15.75
C PRO A 70 -16.39 18.12 -14.55
N GLU A 71 -16.90 18.36 -13.33
CA GLU A 71 -16.58 17.56 -12.15
C GLU A 71 -17.31 16.21 -12.15
N TYR A 72 -18.46 16.09 -12.84
CA TYR A 72 -19.17 14.83 -13.01
C TYR A 72 -18.31 13.77 -13.71
N GLU A 73 -17.76 14.10 -14.88
CA GLU A 73 -16.90 13.20 -15.64
C GLU A 73 -15.60 12.88 -14.89
N LYS A 74 -15.02 13.86 -14.19
CA LYS A 74 -13.84 13.63 -13.33
C LYS A 74 -14.16 12.66 -12.18
N ALA A 75 -15.33 12.79 -11.55
CA ALA A 75 -15.76 11.90 -10.47
C ALA A 75 -15.96 10.46 -10.98
N ARG A 76 -16.66 10.28 -12.11
CA ARG A 76 -16.83 8.95 -12.75
C ARG A 76 -15.49 8.33 -13.14
N HIS A 77 -14.63 9.10 -13.82
CA HIS A 77 -13.31 8.63 -14.22
C HIS A 77 -12.43 8.25 -13.01
N SER A 78 -12.48 9.05 -11.94
CA SER A 78 -11.78 8.74 -10.69
C SER A 78 -12.30 7.43 -10.08
N ALA A 79 -13.60 7.26 -9.93
CA ALA A 79 -14.19 6.04 -9.37
C ALA A 79 -13.87 4.80 -10.23
N ALA A 80 -13.89 4.93 -11.57
CA ALA A 80 -13.51 3.86 -12.48
C ALA A 80 -12.03 3.47 -12.32
N THR A 81 -11.14 4.45 -12.22
CA THR A 81 -9.70 4.22 -11.97
C THR A 81 -9.48 3.58 -10.60
N LEU A 82 -10.19 4.04 -9.56
CA LEU A 82 -10.09 3.48 -8.21
C LEU A 82 -10.50 2.01 -8.18
N ARG A 83 -11.59 1.65 -8.86
CA ARG A 83 -11.99 0.25 -9.06
C ARG A 83 -10.88 -0.58 -9.72
N GLY A 84 -10.14 0.02 -10.66
CA GLY A 84 -8.95 -0.58 -11.28
C GLY A 84 -7.85 -0.88 -10.26
N GLU A 85 -7.52 0.08 -9.40
CA GLU A 85 -6.51 -0.08 -8.34
C GLU A 85 -6.93 -1.11 -7.29
N ILE A 86 -8.19 -1.10 -6.85
CA ILE A 86 -8.73 -2.11 -5.93
C ILE A 86 -8.57 -3.52 -6.53
N ARG A 87 -8.91 -3.70 -7.81
CA ARG A 87 -8.72 -4.99 -8.51
C ARG A 87 -7.25 -5.39 -8.63
N ARG A 88 -6.34 -4.43 -8.81
CA ARG A 88 -4.88 -4.67 -8.82
C ARG A 88 -4.39 -5.11 -7.44
N ALA A 89 -4.77 -4.41 -6.38
CA ALA A 89 -4.46 -4.79 -5.01
C ALA A 89 -5.00 -6.20 -4.69
N ARG A 90 -6.23 -6.50 -5.10
CA ARG A 90 -6.86 -7.82 -4.90
C ARG A 90 -6.06 -8.95 -5.55
N ARG A 91 -5.51 -8.75 -6.75
CA ARG A 91 -4.67 -9.75 -7.43
C ARG A 91 -3.32 -9.99 -6.75
N ARG A 92 -2.87 -9.06 -5.89
CA ARG A 92 -1.63 -9.19 -5.11
C ARG A 92 -1.85 -9.87 -3.76
N LEU A 93 -3.10 -10.07 -3.33
CA LEU A 93 -3.43 -10.78 -2.09
C LEU A 93 -3.36 -12.30 -2.29
N GLY A 94 -2.89 -13.01 -1.26
CA GLY A 94 -2.90 -14.46 -1.23
C GLY A 94 -4.31 -15.05 -1.08
N THR A 95 -4.46 -16.32 -1.47
CA THR A 95 -5.70 -17.09 -1.29
C THR A 95 -6.02 -17.20 0.20
N GLY A 96 -7.14 -16.62 0.63
CA GLY A 96 -7.56 -16.60 2.04
C GLY A 96 -7.16 -15.35 2.82
N SER A 97 -6.64 -14.31 2.16
CA SER A 97 -6.42 -13.02 2.82
C SER A 97 -7.73 -12.46 3.37
N LYS A 98 -7.72 -12.03 4.64
CA LYS A 98 -8.90 -11.47 5.32
C LYS A 98 -9.35 -10.14 4.70
N ALA A 99 -8.45 -9.43 4.02
CA ALA A 99 -8.74 -8.16 3.35
C ALA A 99 -9.55 -8.34 2.05
N MET A 100 -9.70 -9.57 1.54
CA MET A 100 -10.44 -9.85 0.32
C MET A 100 -11.89 -9.33 0.40
N HIS A 101 -12.54 -9.56 1.54
CA HIS A 101 -13.92 -9.13 1.75
C HIS A 101 -14.06 -7.60 1.67
N ASP A 102 -13.15 -6.84 2.27
CA ASP A 102 -13.22 -5.37 2.23
C ASP A 102 -12.96 -4.82 0.83
N LEU A 103 -12.03 -5.43 0.08
CA LEU A 103 -11.79 -5.04 -1.32
C LEU A 103 -13.00 -5.34 -2.21
N ASP A 104 -13.76 -6.41 -1.93
CA ASP A 104 -15.00 -6.70 -2.62
C ASP A 104 -16.09 -5.67 -2.28
N VAL A 105 -16.20 -5.27 -1.01
CA VAL A 105 -17.10 -4.18 -0.57
C VAL A 105 -16.74 -2.86 -1.27
N MET A 106 -15.45 -2.50 -1.33
CA MET A 106 -15.00 -1.30 -2.04
C MET A 106 -15.32 -1.37 -3.54
N THR A 107 -15.08 -2.51 -4.19
CA THR A 107 -15.40 -2.73 -5.61
C THR A 107 -16.90 -2.56 -5.87
N MET A 108 -17.74 -3.14 -4.99
CA MET A 108 -19.19 -3.03 -5.07
C MET A 108 -19.67 -1.59 -4.87
N ALA A 109 -19.07 -0.85 -3.93
CA ALA A 109 -19.36 0.56 -3.72
C ALA A 109 -19.05 1.40 -4.97
N CYS A 110 -17.90 1.17 -5.60
CA CYS A 110 -17.53 1.84 -6.86
C CYS A 110 -18.53 1.52 -7.98
N ASN A 111 -18.92 0.26 -8.16
CA ASN A 111 -19.92 -0.11 -9.18
C ASN A 111 -21.26 0.56 -8.90
N THR A 112 -21.74 0.51 -7.66
CA THR A 112 -23.00 1.14 -7.25
C THR A 112 -23.02 2.63 -7.57
N PHE A 113 -21.91 3.34 -7.30
CA PHE A 113 -21.77 4.75 -7.65
C PHE A 113 -21.81 4.97 -9.16
N LEU A 114 -21.05 4.18 -9.94
CA LEU A 114 -21.00 4.34 -11.40
C LEU A 114 -22.37 4.11 -12.04
N ASP A 115 -23.09 3.09 -11.58
CA ASP A 115 -24.44 2.75 -12.07
C ASP A 115 -25.46 3.82 -11.67
N ALA A 116 -25.40 4.30 -10.43
CA ALA A 116 -26.28 5.37 -9.93
C ALA A 116 -26.02 6.71 -10.61
N ALA A 117 -24.75 7.07 -10.86
CA ALA A 117 -24.37 8.33 -11.48
C ALA A 117 -24.71 8.36 -12.97
N GLU A 118 -24.77 7.19 -13.62
CA GLU A 118 -25.25 7.05 -14.99
C GLU A 118 -26.78 7.14 -15.07
N SER A 119 -27.48 6.59 -14.08
CA SER A 119 -28.95 6.59 -14.03
C SER A 119 -29.54 7.95 -13.60
N ASP A 120 -28.86 8.65 -12.68
CA ASP A 120 -29.23 9.97 -12.16
C ASP A 120 -27.99 10.87 -12.03
N PRO A 121 -27.60 11.56 -13.12
CA PRO A 121 -26.47 12.47 -13.11
C PRO A 121 -26.68 13.67 -12.17
N ALA A 122 -27.93 14.13 -11.97
CA ALA A 122 -28.20 15.32 -11.16
C ALA A 122 -27.89 15.11 -9.67
N GLY A 123 -27.97 13.86 -9.20
CA GLY A 123 -27.68 13.44 -7.82
C GLY A 123 -26.25 12.95 -7.58
N TYR A 124 -25.33 13.10 -8.53
CA TYR A 124 -24.01 12.43 -8.45
C TYR A 124 -23.18 12.82 -7.22
N GLU A 125 -23.27 14.06 -6.73
CA GLU A 125 -22.51 14.52 -5.55
C GLU A 125 -22.96 13.79 -4.27
N LEU A 126 -24.27 13.55 -4.12
CA LEU A 126 -24.80 12.78 -2.99
C LEU A 126 -24.31 11.33 -3.05
N GLN A 127 -24.32 10.74 -4.25
CA GLN A 127 -23.85 9.38 -4.47
C GLN A 127 -22.32 9.28 -4.25
N LEU A 128 -21.56 10.31 -4.60
CA LEU A 128 -20.12 10.40 -4.35
C LEU A 128 -19.82 10.47 -2.85
N MET A 129 -20.61 11.21 -2.08
CA MET A 129 -20.50 11.24 -0.62
C MET A 129 -20.77 9.85 -0.01
N GLN A 130 -21.77 9.12 -0.51
CA GLN A 130 -22.04 7.74 -0.08
C GLN A 130 -20.89 6.78 -0.44
N LEU A 131 -20.29 6.94 -1.62
CA LEU A 131 -19.10 6.21 -2.02
C LEU A 131 -17.95 6.48 -1.04
N GLN A 132 -17.67 7.74 -0.73
CA GLN A 132 -16.62 8.14 0.21
C GLN A 132 -16.84 7.48 1.59
N TRP A 133 -18.06 7.53 2.12
CA TRP A 133 -18.37 6.94 3.42
C TRP A 133 -18.16 5.41 3.44
N ARG A 134 -18.59 4.70 2.39
CA ARG A 134 -18.38 3.25 2.26
C ARG A 134 -16.90 2.89 2.13
N LEU A 135 -16.14 3.66 1.37
CA LEU A 135 -14.70 3.46 1.24
C LEU A 135 -13.98 3.72 2.57
N ALA A 136 -14.35 4.78 3.29
CA ALA A 136 -13.80 5.09 4.61
C ALA A 136 -14.02 3.95 5.60
N GLY A 137 -15.25 3.42 5.67
CA GLY A 137 -15.57 2.27 6.53
C GLY A 137 -14.74 1.03 6.19
N ALA A 138 -14.54 0.74 4.90
CA ALA A 138 -13.72 -0.38 4.46
C ALA A 138 -12.22 -0.17 4.73
N VAL A 139 -11.69 1.06 4.55
CA VAL A 139 -10.30 1.40 4.91
C VAL A 139 -10.08 1.25 6.42
N HIS A 140 -11.00 1.76 7.24
CA HIS A 140 -10.91 1.64 8.70
C HIS A 140 -10.96 0.17 9.15
N SER A 141 -11.82 -0.64 8.52
CA SER A 141 -11.88 -2.10 8.73
C SER A 141 -10.53 -2.77 8.44
N ILE A 142 -9.87 -2.39 7.33
CA ILE A 142 -8.55 -2.91 6.96
C ILE A 142 -7.48 -2.46 7.96
N ALA A 143 -7.45 -1.18 8.33
CA ALA A 143 -6.49 -0.62 9.29
C ALA A 143 -6.62 -1.26 10.67
N ALA A 144 -7.85 -1.48 11.16
CA ALA A 144 -8.11 -2.15 12.43
C ALA A 144 -7.54 -3.58 12.51
N ARG A 145 -7.40 -4.27 11.38
CA ARG A 145 -6.81 -5.63 11.31
C ARG A 145 -5.30 -5.63 11.10
N SER A 146 -4.73 -4.52 10.64
CA SER A 146 -3.31 -4.43 10.28
C SER A 146 -2.66 -3.22 10.95
N PRO A 147 -1.97 -3.40 12.08
CA PRO A 147 -1.33 -2.29 12.80
C PRO A 147 -0.15 -1.64 12.02
N ARG A 148 0.17 -2.16 10.84
CA ARG A 148 1.21 -1.61 9.94
C ARG A 148 0.65 -0.63 8.91
N ILE A 149 -0.67 -0.59 8.74
CA ILE A 149 -1.32 0.31 7.79
C ILE A 149 -1.71 1.56 8.56
N GLY A 150 -1.31 2.74 8.06
CA GLY A 150 -1.71 4.00 8.66
C GLY A 150 -3.23 4.17 8.59
N ASP A 151 -3.85 4.58 9.70
CA ASP A 151 -5.25 5.00 9.71
C ASP A 151 -5.33 6.40 9.08
N LEU A 152 -5.53 6.44 7.76
CA LEU A 152 -5.60 7.66 6.97
C LEU A 152 -7.03 7.84 6.46
N GLU A 153 -7.68 8.96 6.79
CA GLU A 153 -9.04 9.24 6.35
C GLU A 153 -9.05 9.55 4.84
N PRO A 154 -9.89 8.89 4.03
CA PRO A 154 -9.88 9.08 2.58
C PRO A 154 -10.24 10.52 2.17
N GLY A 155 -9.36 11.16 1.38
CA GLY A 155 -9.57 12.52 0.86
C GLY A 155 -9.06 13.66 1.75
N GLU A 156 -8.39 13.36 2.87
CA GLU A 156 -7.91 14.38 3.84
C GLU A 156 -6.53 14.99 3.49
N ALA A 157 -5.82 14.45 2.47
CA ALA A 157 -4.47 14.88 2.07
C ALA A 157 -4.30 16.37 1.70
N GLY A 158 -5.40 17.15 1.64
CA GLY A 158 -5.41 18.55 1.22
C GLY A 158 -5.52 19.62 2.32
N LEU A 159 -5.51 19.28 3.62
CA LEU A 159 -5.76 20.28 4.68
C LEU A 159 -4.79 20.34 5.86
N SER A 160 -3.78 19.47 5.94
CA SER A 160 -2.66 19.74 6.84
C SER A 160 -1.56 20.51 6.08
N PRO A 161 -1.31 21.81 6.37
CA PRO A 161 0.04 22.34 6.12
C PRO A 161 1.02 21.36 6.75
N PRO A 162 2.16 21.06 6.09
CA PRO A 162 3.07 19.99 6.50
C PRO A 162 3.25 20.08 8.00
N GLN A 163 2.67 19.12 8.73
CA GLN A 163 2.72 19.16 10.17
C GLN A 163 4.19 19.26 10.51
N ALA A 164 4.53 20.32 11.24
CA ALA A 164 5.81 20.54 11.84
C ALA A 164 6.07 19.48 12.93
N THR A 165 5.88 18.20 12.63
CA THR A 165 6.70 17.13 13.16
C THR A 165 8.06 17.16 12.46
N ALA A 166 8.68 18.34 12.46
CA ALA A 166 10.06 18.43 12.85
C ALA A 166 10.15 17.81 14.25
N ARG A 167 10.24 16.47 14.28
CA ARG A 167 11.17 15.85 15.22
C ARG A 167 12.48 16.53 14.90
N CYS A 168 12.86 17.53 15.69
CA CYS A 168 14.24 17.93 15.79
C CYS A 168 15.03 16.63 15.93
N PRO A 169 15.91 16.29 14.97
CA PRO A 169 16.98 15.39 15.30
C PRO A 169 17.69 16.07 16.46
N ARG A 170 17.74 15.42 17.63
CA ARG A 170 18.69 15.83 18.66
C ARG A 170 20.03 15.98 17.95
N PRO A 171 20.73 17.14 18.06
CA PRO A 171 22.10 17.22 17.58
C PRO A 171 22.88 16.17 18.36
N SER A 172 23.22 15.08 17.68
CA SER A 172 24.21 14.13 18.15
C SER A 172 25.48 14.94 18.46
N PRO A 173 26.12 14.75 19.63
CA PRO A 173 27.38 15.39 19.92
C PRO A 173 28.37 15.01 18.83
N ILE A 174 28.84 16.04 18.12
CA ILE A 174 29.84 15.96 17.07
C ILE A 174 31.07 15.24 17.66
N PRO A 175 31.45 14.03 17.20
CA PRO A 175 32.77 13.52 17.48
C PRO A 175 33.77 14.42 16.76
N THR A 176 34.65 14.99 17.57
CA THR A 176 35.78 15.83 17.23
C THR A 176 36.52 15.35 15.98
N CYS A 177 36.67 16.26 15.01
CA CYS A 177 37.62 16.15 13.91
C CYS A 177 39.03 15.94 14.46
N SER A 178 39.50 14.69 14.48
CA SER A 178 40.91 14.36 14.55
C SER A 178 41.46 14.35 13.13
N ALA A 179 42.25 15.37 12.82
CA ALA A 179 42.97 15.51 11.58
C ALA A 179 43.89 14.30 11.34
N ARG A 180 43.77 13.67 10.16
CA ARG A 180 44.80 12.78 9.64
C ARG A 180 45.27 13.30 8.28
N PRO A 181 46.54 13.72 8.15
CA PRO A 181 47.08 14.21 6.89
C PRO A 181 47.66 13.06 6.05
N GLY A 182 47.55 13.20 4.73
CA GLY A 182 48.60 12.75 3.81
C GLY A 182 48.36 11.42 3.07
N GLY A 183 48.40 11.49 1.74
CA GLY A 183 48.60 10.33 0.87
C GLY A 183 47.90 10.45 -0.49
N ARG A 184 48.24 11.45 -1.31
CA ARG A 184 48.98 11.27 -2.58
C ARG A 184 48.56 10.05 -3.43
N GLY A 185 47.85 10.36 -4.51
CA GLY A 185 48.31 10.04 -5.87
C GLY A 185 47.73 8.79 -6.54
N ARG A 186 46.98 8.99 -7.62
CA ARG A 186 47.49 8.80 -8.99
C ARG A 186 46.47 9.20 -10.06
N PRO A 187 46.90 9.84 -11.16
CA PRO A 187 46.13 10.01 -12.37
C PRO A 187 46.40 8.87 -13.36
N GLY A 188 45.48 8.64 -14.30
CA GLY A 188 45.80 7.99 -15.58
C GLY A 188 44.68 7.18 -16.23
N PRO A 189 44.69 7.02 -17.56
CA PRO A 189 43.52 7.31 -18.40
C PRO A 189 43.11 6.14 -19.33
N SER A 190 42.13 6.43 -20.21
CA SER A 190 42.04 5.97 -21.61
C SER A 190 40.95 4.94 -21.98
N SER A 191 39.99 5.45 -22.76
CA SER A 191 39.67 5.00 -24.14
C SER A 191 39.17 3.58 -24.43
N SER A 192 37.96 3.49 -24.99
CA SER A 192 37.53 2.69 -26.18
C SER A 192 35.99 2.73 -26.21
N LEU A 193 35.27 3.26 -27.20
CA LEU A 193 35.29 3.11 -28.67
C LEU A 193 35.12 1.66 -29.13
N ARG A 194 33.87 1.26 -29.42
CA ARG A 194 33.37 0.17 -30.29
C ARG A 194 31.84 0.14 -30.11
N ALA A 195 31.00 -0.03 -31.11
CA ALA A 195 31.09 -0.03 -32.57
C ALA A 195 29.66 0.24 -33.07
#